data_AF-A0A966Z7H9-F1
#
_entry.id   AF-A0A966Z7H9-F1
#
_cell.length_a   1.000
_cell.length_b   1.000
_cell.length_c   1.000
_cell.angle_alpha   90.00
_cell.angle_beta   90.00
_cell.angle_gamma   90.00
#
_symmetry.space_group_name_H-M   'P 1'
#
loop_
_entity.id
_entity.type
_entity.pdbx_description
1 polymer ?
#
loop_
_entity_poly.entity_id
_entity_poly.type
_entity_poly.pdbx_seq_one_letter_code
_entity_poly.pdbx_strand_id
1 'polypeptide(L)'
;MSEISFNLGQGYTRQEIHDRVGGPLQGMLPTVEGKVVCCCVTRDPGKEDTPKLMIGDFAHQYPAARQWAAVKQAVPLFLKRQPNSWEYMGDFRVAEASAGDDPKVRIVLHLEAVTAVTAG
;
A
#
# COMPACT_ATOMS: atom_id res chain seq x y z
N MET A 1 -15.27 -12.02 11.73
CA MET A 1 -14.14 -11.74 10.81
C MET A 1 -12.97 -11.40 11.68
N SER A 2 -11.94 -12.23 11.70
CA SER A 2 -10.74 -12.01 12.52
C SER A 2 -10.08 -10.71 12.09
N GLU A 3 -9.83 -9.80 13.02
CA GLU A 3 -9.00 -8.64 12.78
C GLU A 3 -7.61 -9.13 12.33
N ILE A 4 -7.22 -8.79 11.10
CA ILE A 4 -5.88 -9.09 10.61
C ILE A 4 -4.95 -8.06 11.26
N SER A 5 -4.27 -8.45 12.33
CA SER A 5 -3.34 -7.57 13.04
C SER A 5 -1.89 -7.76 12.54
N PHE A 6 -1.25 -6.68 12.12
CA PHE A 6 0.18 -6.58 11.90
C PHE A 6 0.82 -5.72 12.99
N ASN A 7 2.05 -6.03 13.38
CA ASN A 7 2.78 -5.28 14.40
C ASN A 7 3.69 -4.25 13.75
N LEU A 8 3.54 -2.98 14.13
CA LEU A 8 4.31 -1.87 13.58
C LEU A 8 5.82 -2.14 13.71
N GLY A 9 6.57 -1.96 12.62
CA GLY A 9 8.02 -2.21 12.57
C GLY A 9 8.41 -3.68 12.47
N GLN A 10 7.46 -4.63 12.51
CA GLN A 10 7.76 -6.05 12.31
C GLN A 10 7.93 -6.38 10.83
N GLY A 11 8.95 -7.19 10.53
CA GLY A 11 9.19 -7.74 9.20
C GLY A 11 8.35 -8.98 8.91
N TYR A 12 7.81 -9.05 7.69
CA TYR A 12 7.02 -10.16 7.18
C TYR A 12 7.51 -10.60 5.79
N THR A 13 7.37 -11.88 5.50
CA THR A 13 7.56 -12.43 4.16
C THR A 13 6.33 -12.13 3.28
N ARG A 14 6.49 -12.21 1.95
CA ARG A 14 5.34 -12.12 1.03
C ARG A 14 4.30 -13.22 1.28
N GLN A 15 4.75 -14.41 1.70
CA GLN A 15 3.85 -15.51 2.02
C GLN A 15 3.01 -15.18 3.26
N GLU A 16 3.63 -14.71 4.35
CA GLU A 16 2.89 -14.31 5.56
C GLU A 16 1.92 -13.14 5.32
N ILE A 17 2.27 -12.21 4.41
CA ILE A 17 1.35 -11.15 3.99
C ILE A 17 0.17 -11.77 3.24
N HIS A 18 0.44 -12.60 2.23
CA HIS A 18 -0.60 -13.28 1.44
C HIS A 18 -1.53 -14.13 2.29
N ASP A 19 -1.00 -14.93 3.21
CA ASP A 19 -1.80 -15.81 4.07
C ASP A 19 -2.78 -15.01 4.96
N ARG A 20 -2.45 -13.75 5.25
CA ARG A 20 -3.27 -12.84 6.06
C ARG A 20 -4.24 -12.01 5.24
N VAL A 21 -3.80 -11.35 4.17
CA VAL A 21 -4.64 -10.39 3.39
C VAL A 21 -5.16 -10.96 2.07
N GLY A 22 -4.66 -12.11 1.63
CA GLY A 22 -4.94 -12.68 0.31
C GLY A 22 -4.22 -11.96 -0.83
N GLY A 23 -4.80 -12.04 -2.03
CA GLY A 23 -4.28 -11.40 -3.25
C GLY A 23 -2.99 -12.05 -3.78
N PRO A 24 -2.42 -11.56 -4.89
CA PRO A 24 -1.20 -12.11 -5.47
C PRO A 24 0.04 -11.85 -4.59
N LEU A 25 0.96 -12.82 -4.52
CA LEU A 25 2.26 -12.71 -3.81
C LEU A 25 3.17 -11.60 -4.36
N GLN A 26 2.95 -11.21 -5.62
CA GLN A 26 3.77 -10.25 -6.35
C GLN A 26 2.95 -9.01 -6.70
N GLY A 27 3.65 -7.88 -6.85
CA GLY A 27 3.05 -6.60 -7.16
C GLY A 27 3.05 -5.64 -5.97
N MET A 28 2.86 -4.37 -6.29
CA MET A 28 2.82 -3.28 -5.30
C MET A 28 1.44 -3.11 -4.68
N LEU A 29 0.37 -3.35 -5.46
CA LEU A 29 -1.01 -3.27 -4.99
C LEU A 29 -1.72 -4.61 -5.21
N PRO A 30 -1.47 -5.63 -4.37
CA PRO A 30 -2.26 -6.85 -4.39
C PRO A 30 -3.75 -6.54 -4.26
N THR A 31 -4.56 -7.25 -5.06
CA THR A 31 -6.01 -7.08 -5.07
C THR A 31 -6.75 -8.39 -4.81
N VAL A 32 -7.90 -8.29 -4.16
CA VAL A 32 -8.90 -9.36 -4.00
C VAL A 32 -10.22 -8.79 -4.48
N GLU A 33 -10.85 -9.46 -5.45
CA GLU A 33 -12.09 -8.98 -6.09
C GLU A 33 -11.98 -7.52 -6.58
N GLY A 34 -10.82 -7.15 -7.12
CA GLY A 34 -10.51 -5.79 -7.61
C GLY A 34 -10.15 -4.78 -6.51
N LYS A 35 -10.40 -5.07 -5.23
CA LYS A 35 -10.07 -4.16 -4.11
C LYS A 35 -8.63 -4.34 -3.68
N VAL A 36 -7.92 -3.23 -3.46
CA VAL A 36 -6.57 -3.25 -2.87
C VAL A 36 -6.66 -3.76 -1.44
N VAL A 37 -5.84 -4.77 -1.11
CA VAL A 37 -5.82 -5.38 0.23
C VAL A 37 -4.57 -5.05 1.04
N CYS A 38 -3.49 -4.64 0.37
CA CYS A 38 -2.30 -4.09 0.99
C CYS A 38 -1.49 -3.28 -0.03
N CYS A 39 -0.50 -2.53 0.47
CA CYS A 39 0.49 -1.85 -0.35
C CYS A 39 1.88 -2.38 0.00
N CYS A 40 2.66 -2.79 -1.00
CA CYS A 40 4.02 -3.29 -0.81
C CYS A 40 5.02 -2.49 -1.65
N VAL A 41 5.80 -1.64 -1.00
CA VAL A 41 6.74 -0.70 -1.63
C VAL A 41 8.20 -1.10 -1.41
N THR A 42 9.06 -0.75 -2.35
CA THR A 42 10.51 -1.00 -2.27
C THR A 42 11.34 0.23 -1.96
N ARG A 43 10.76 1.43 -2.11
CA ARG A 43 11.38 2.70 -1.70
C ARG A 43 10.72 3.16 -0.42
N ASP A 44 11.53 3.59 0.53
CA ASP A 44 11.06 4.12 1.81
C ASP A 44 10.32 5.43 1.57
N PRO A 45 8.99 5.47 1.74
CA PRO A 45 8.24 6.68 1.50
C PRO A 45 8.38 7.67 2.68
N GLY A 46 9.02 7.29 3.79
CA GLY A 46 9.28 8.13 4.97
C GLY A 46 10.61 8.91 4.94
N LYS A 47 11.40 8.81 3.85
CA LYS A 47 12.50 9.76 3.58
C LYS A 47 12.03 11.03 2.84
N GLU A 48 10.76 11.08 2.44
CA GLU A 48 10.09 12.26 1.92
C GLU A 48 9.01 12.68 2.94
N ASP A 49 8.76 13.98 3.11
CA ASP A 49 7.76 14.52 4.06
C ASP A 49 6.33 13.98 3.86
N THR A 50 6.05 13.30 2.74
CA THR A 50 4.75 12.71 2.44
C THR A 50 4.93 11.39 1.69
N PRO A 51 4.39 10.27 2.21
CA PRO A 51 4.50 9.00 1.52
C PRO A 51 3.66 9.01 0.24
N LYS A 52 4.32 8.88 -0.91
CA LYS A 52 3.67 8.88 -2.23
C LYS A 52 3.96 7.60 -3.02
N LEU A 53 3.00 7.16 -3.81
CA LEU A 53 3.15 6.08 -4.79
C LEU A 53 3.04 6.62 -6.20
N MET A 54 4.06 6.36 -7.01
CA MET A 54 4.02 6.66 -8.44
C MET A 54 3.69 5.39 -9.20
N ILE A 55 2.59 5.43 -9.94
CA ILE A 55 2.07 4.27 -10.66
C ILE A 55 2.08 4.58 -12.15
N GLY A 56 2.90 3.83 -12.88
CA GLY A 56 3.02 3.94 -14.32
C GLY A 56 1.95 3.16 -15.08
N ASP A 57 2.18 3.02 -16.38
CA ASP A 57 1.24 2.41 -17.34
C ASP A 57 1.18 0.87 -17.27
N PHE A 58 1.42 0.30 -16.08
CA PHE A 58 1.29 -1.13 -15.88
C PHE A 58 -0.20 -1.50 -15.80
N ALA A 59 -0.68 -2.19 -16.84
CA ALA A 59 -2.09 -2.46 -17.12
C ALA A 59 -2.92 -3.00 -15.92
N HIS A 60 -2.30 -3.67 -14.95
CA HIS A 60 -2.99 -4.24 -13.80
C HIS A 60 -3.03 -3.35 -12.54
N GLN A 61 -2.13 -2.37 -12.40
CA GLN A 61 -2.04 -1.56 -11.17
C GLN A 61 -2.82 -0.25 -11.26
N TYR A 62 -2.91 0.35 -12.46
CA TYR A 62 -3.60 1.62 -12.65
C TYR A 62 -5.10 1.58 -12.29
N PRO A 63 -5.89 0.56 -12.71
CA PRO A 63 -7.29 0.47 -12.30
C PRO A 63 -7.46 0.32 -10.78
N ALA A 64 -6.64 -0.52 -10.15
CA ALA A 64 -6.65 -0.74 -8.70
C ALA A 64 -6.28 0.54 -7.93
N ALA A 65 -5.27 1.28 -8.41
CA ALA A 65 -4.86 2.56 -7.86
C ALA A 65 -5.98 3.60 -7.90
N ARG A 66 -6.65 3.73 -9.05
CA ARG A 66 -7.79 4.64 -9.20
C ARG A 66 -8.94 4.26 -8.28
N GLN A 67 -9.24 2.96 -8.19
CA GLN A 67 -10.27 2.49 -7.28
C GLN A 67 -9.92 2.81 -5.83
N TRP A 68 -8.69 2.51 -5.39
CA TRP A 68 -8.25 2.80 -4.03
C TRP A 68 -8.33 4.29 -3.69
N ALA A 69 -7.92 5.15 -4.63
CA ALA A 69 -8.08 6.60 -4.52
C ALA A 69 -9.54 7.05 -4.36
N ALA A 70 -10.47 6.38 -5.05
CA ALA A 70 -11.89 6.68 -4.97
C ALA A 70 -12.53 6.22 -3.65
N VAL A 71 -12.17 5.03 -3.15
CA VAL A 71 -12.80 4.46 -1.94
C VAL A 71 -12.14 4.94 -0.64
N LYS A 72 -10.92 5.50 -0.70
CA LYS A 72 -10.15 5.99 0.46
C LYS A 72 -10.03 4.99 1.61
N GLN A 73 -10.04 3.70 1.26
CA GLN A 73 -9.91 2.60 2.21
C GLN A 73 -8.52 2.61 2.86
N ALA A 74 -8.46 2.33 4.16
CA ALA A 74 -7.21 2.04 4.84
C ALA A 74 -6.74 0.62 4.52
N VAL A 75 -5.48 0.46 4.14
CA VAL A 75 -4.84 -0.85 3.88
C VAL A 75 -3.45 -0.89 4.51
N PRO A 76 -2.98 -2.07 4.91
CA PRO A 76 -1.65 -2.20 5.50
C PRO A 76 -0.56 -1.90 4.46
N LEU A 77 0.41 -1.07 4.85
CA LEU A 77 1.58 -0.73 4.04
C LEU A 77 2.82 -1.48 4.52
N PHE A 78 3.54 -2.07 3.58
CA PHE A 78 4.76 -2.81 3.83
C PHE A 78 5.94 -2.26 3.02
N LEU A 79 7.06 -1.99 3.69
CA LEU A 79 8.29 -1.53 3.08
C LEU A 79 9.32 -2.66 3.00
N LYS A 80 9.83 -2.95 1.81
CA LYS A 80 10.91 -3.92 1.64
C LYS A 80 12.20 -3.40 2.29
N ARG A 81 12.65 -4.05 3.37
CA ARG A 81 13.95 -3.76 4.02
C ARG A 81 15.06 -4.65 3.48
N GLN A 82 14.77 -5.93 3.25
CA GLN A 82 15.74 -6.94 2.79
C GLN A 82 15.04 -7.98 1.88
N PRO A 83 15.78 -8.88 1.20
CA PRO A 83 15.16 -10.06 0.58
C PRO A 83 14.28 -10.79 1.60
N ASN A 84 13.04 -11.10 1.22
CA ASN A 84 12.04 -11.77 2.06
C ASN A 84 11.65 -11.06 3.37
N SER A 85 11.99 -9.78 3.55
CA SER A 85 11.58 -9.01 4.74
C SER A 85 10.94 -7.68 4.34
N TRP A 86 9.65 -7.58 4.65
CA TRP A 86 8.79 -6.44 4.40
C TRP A 86 8.26 -5.92 5.74
N GLU A 87 8.75 -4.76 6.15
CA GLU A 87 8.39 -4.12 7.42
C GLU A 87 7.01 -3.50 7.32
N TYR A 88 6.13 -3.82 8.27
CA TYR A 88 4.82 -3.18 8.37
C TYR A 88 4.96 -1.74 8.91
N MET A 89 4.44 -0.77 8.15
CA MET A 89 4.56 0.67 8.43
C MET A 89 3.29 1.27 9.04
N GLY A 90 2.25 0.47 9.25
CA GLY A 90 0.91 0.94 9.62
C GLY A 90 -0.09 0.86 8.47
N ASP A 91 -1.33 1.24 8.77
CA ASP A 91 -2.39 1.33 7.77
C ASP A 91 -2.39 2.72 7.13
N PHE A 92 -2.50 2.74 5.81
CA PHE A 92 -2.52 3.96 5.00
C PHE A 92 -3.75 4.00 4.12
N ARG A 93 -4.22 5.21 3.84
CA ARG A 93 -5.22 5.47 2.80
C ARG A 93 -4.72 6.51 1.82
N VAL A 94 -5.35 6.56 0.66
CA VAL A 94 -5.11 7.64 -0.31
C VAL A 94 -5.81 8.91 0.17
N ALA A 95 -5.03 9.93 0.53
CA ALA A 95 -5.53 11.25 0.86
C ALA A 95 -5.97 11.98 -0.41
N GLU A 96 -5.10 11.96 -1.42
CA GLU A 96 -5.24 12.66 -2.69
C GLU A 96 -4.60 11.84 -3.84
N ALA A 97 -5.07 12.05 -5.06
CA ALA A 97 -4.43 11.53 -6.25
C ALA A 97 -4.28 12.62 -7.32
N SER A 98 -3.10 12.68 -7.95
CA SER A 98 -2.79 13.62 -9.03
C SER A 98 -2.27 12.88 -10.26
N ALA A 99 -2.24 13.56 -11.41
CA ALA A 99 -1.51 13.05 -12.59
C ALA A 99 0.00 13.05 -12.31
N GLY A 100 0.74 12.19 -13.00
CA GLY A 100 2.21 12.23 -12.99
C GLY A 100 2.75 13.23 -13.99
N ASP A 101 3.83 13.92 -13.63
CA ASP A 101 4.55 14.85 -14.54
C ASP A 101 5.52 14.09 -15.48
N ASP A 102 5.94 12.89 -15.09
CA ASP A 102 6.74 11.99 -15.94
C ASP A 102 5.79 11.21 -16.86
N PRO A 103 6.04 11.14 -18.19
CA PRO A 103 5.20 10.37 -19.12
C PRO A 103 5.09 8.88 -18.79
N LYS A 104 5.98 8.33 -17.96
CA LYS A 104 5.93 6.96 -17.45
C LYS A 104 5.08 6.81 -16.19
N VAL A 105 4.63 7.91 -15.58
CA VAL A 105 3.81 7.93 -14.36
C VAL A 105 2.41 8.40 -14.73
N ARG A 106 1.42 7.52 -14.56
CA ARG A 106 0.03 7.81 -14.91
C ARG A 106 -0.73 8.46 -13.76
N ILE A 107 -0.43 8.06 -12.53
CA ILE A 107 -1.06 8.59 -11.31
C ILE A 107 -0.06 8.59 -10.17
N VAL A 108 -0.13 9.65 -9.36
CA VAL A 108 0.56 9.78 -8.09
C VAL A 108 -0.48 9.69 -6.99
N LEU A 109 -0.33 8.75 -6.07
CA LEU A 109 -1.16 8.63 -4.87
C LEU A 109 -0.43 9.25 -3.70
N HIS A 110 -1.02 10.25 -3.08
CA HIS A 110 -0.54 10.83 -1.82
C HIS A 110 -1.20 10.08 -0.68
N LEU A 111 -0.39 9.44 0.15
CA LEU A 111 -0.87 8.61 1.24
C LEU A 111 -0.80 9.37 2.57
N GLU A 112 -1.73 9.04 3.45
CA GLU A 112 -1.69 9.45 4.85
C GLU A 112 -1.81 8.21 5.74
N ALA A 113 -1.06 8.21 6.84
CA ALA A 113 -1.18 7.18 7.86
C ALA A 113 -2.52 7.35 8.57
N VAL A 114 -3.23 6.24 8.79
CA VAL A 114 -4.42 6.23 9.63
C VAL A 114 -3.95 6.03 11.06
N THR A 115 -3.90 7.12 11.82
CA THR A 115 -3.73 7.02 13.27
C THR A 115 -4.95 6.33 13.85
N ALA A 116 -4.74 5.26 14.61
CA ALA A 116 -5.78 4.77 15.49
C ALA A 116 -6.18 5.94 16.39
N VAL A 117 -7.45 6.36 16.31
CA VAL A 117 -8.02 7.25 17.31
C VAL A 117 -7.97 6.44 18.61
N THR A 118 -7.05 6.79 19.50
CA THR A 118 -7.09 6.32 20.88
C THR A 118 -8.39 6.88 21.44
N ALA A 119 -9.45 6.06 21.48
CA ALA A 119 -10.62 6.38 22.26
C ALA A 119 -10.14 6.48 23.72
N GLY A 120 -10.06 7.71 24.21
CA GLY A 120 -9.83 8.02 25.62
C GLY A 120 -11.09 7.80 26.44
#